data_AF-A0A1A8PKY0-F1
#
_entry.id   AF-A0A1A8PKY0-F1
#
_cell.length_a   1.000
_cell.length_b   1.000
_cell.length_c   1.000
_cell.angle_alpha   90.00
_cell.angle_beta   90.00
_cell.angle_gamma   90.00
#
_symmetry.space_group_name_H-M   'P 1'
#
loop_
_entity.id
_entity.type
_entity.pdbx_description
1 polymer ?
#
loop_
_entity_poly.entity_id
_entity_poly.type
_entity_poly.pdbx_seq_one_letter_code
_entity_poly.pdbx_strand_id
1 'polypeptide(L)'
;SQEKAPNSIIKFLENQECEAWLWFIHNQLSLFNDTIKKMEKEKSTAVHAARQLYNLQEKLLERKAALFMGLKVKSILATQERPQVEVFKQSVHTFYEGCISYLQEWSSSFTDMKCFSWTLLEDPPGWDEVESSLRYVSSKLPNIHINETELFDEVTSVKTYTSDKIGLWDRDIKPADERWAEMFTHFKHQNVPFKNVAIICQFAMCLPGTNASVERIFSLMNNTWTNERNRLGLETLKALLITRVNFDDCSEFQTC
;
A
#
# COMPACT_ATOMS: atom_id res chain seq x y z
N SER A 1 40.90 1.58 24.74
CA SER A 1 39.73 2.03 23.94
C SER A 1 38.45 1.23 24.17
N GLN A 2 38.48 0.08 24.86
CA GLN A 2 37.27 -0.68 25.23
C GLN A 2 36.52 -0.12 26.46
N GLU A 3 37.16 0.71 27.30
CA GLU A 3 36.56 1.27 28.53
C GLU A 3 35.62 2.46 28.33
N LYS A 4 35.42 2.92 27.08
CA LYS A 4 34.48 4.03 26.77
C LYS A 4 33.15 3.56 26.17
N ALA A 5 32.97 2.25 25.97
CA ALA A 5 31.67 1.71 25.61
C ALA A 5 30.77 1.75 26.86
N PRO A 6 29.48 2.12 26.75
CA PRO A 6 28.60 2.14 27.91
C PRO A 6 28.53 0.72 28.47
N ASN A 7 29.08 0.50 29.67
CA ASN A 7 29.09 -0.81 30.32
C ASN A 7 27.68 -1.41 30.45
N SER A 8 26.64 -0.57 30.43
CA SER A 8 25.23 -0.95 30.34
C SER A 8 24.87 -1.65 29.03
N ILE A 9 25.37 -1.19 27.88
CA ILE A 9 25.13 -1.83 26.57
C ILE A 9 25.89 -3.16 26.49
N ILE A 10 27.12 -3.22 27.00
CA ILE A 10 27.89 -4.47 27.01
C ILE A 10 27.19 -5.52 27.87
N LYS A 11 26.82 -5.19 29.11
CA LYS A 11 26.05 -6.10 29.99
C LYS A 11 24.70 -6.51 29.40
N PHE A 12 24.05 -5.62 28.66
CA PHE A 12 22.83 -5.93 27.93
C PHE A 12 23.09 -6.95 26.81
N LEU A 13 24.14 -6.77 26.00
CA LEU A 13 24.50 -7.68 24.92
C LEU A 13 25.06 -9.04 25.40
N GLU A 14 25.57 -9.10 26.64
CA GLU A 14 26.02 -10.34 27.28
C GLU A 14 24.86 -11.22 27.79
N ASN A 15 23.63 -10.69 27.88
CA ASN A 15 22.46 -11.45 28.31
C ASN A 15 21.83 -12.22 27.13
N GLN A 16 21.71 -13.55 27.27
CA GLN A 16 21.08 -14.42 26.28
C GLN A 16 19.61 -14.05 25.98
N GLU A 17 18.87 -13.50 26.95
CA GLU A 17 17.51 -12.99 26.71
C GLU A 17 17.50 -11.80 25.74
N CYS A 18 18.54 -10.97 25.77
CA CYS A 18 18.66 -9.82 24.87
C CYS A 18 19.00 -10.28 23.45
N GLU A 19 19.82 -11.32 23.31
CA GLU A 19 20.07 -11.95 22.01
C GLU A 19 18.77 -12.52 21.39
N ALA A 20 17.95 -13.19 22.21
CA ALA A 20 16.63 -13.68 21.78
C ALA A 20 15.71 -12.53 21.31
N TRP A 21 15.67 -11.41 22.01
CA TRP A 21 14.91 -10.23 21.61
C TRP A 21 15.43 -9.60 20.31
N LEU A 22 16.74 -9.47 20.15
CA LEU A 22 17.33 -8.92 18.92
C LEU A 22 16.98 -9.76 17.70
N TRP A 23 17.07 -11.09 17.80
CA TRP A 23 16.64 -12.00 16.74
C TRP A 23 15.14 -11.90 16.46
N PHE A 24 14.32 -11.84 17.51
CA PHE A 24 12.87 -11.69 17.36
C PHE A 24 12.52 -10.39 16.63
N ILE A 25 13.04 -9.26 17.10
CA ILE A 25 12.78 -7.93 16.51
C ILE A 25 13.34 -7.86 15.09
N HIS A 26 14.51 -8.40 14.81
CA HIS A 26 15.06 -8.47 13.45
C HIS A 26 14.10 -9.18 12.47
N ASN A 27 13.53 -10.32 12.88
CA ASN A 27 12.56 -11.06 12.06
C ASN A 27 11.26 -10.27 11.82
N GLN A 28 10.82 -9.46 12.78
CA GLN A 28 9.63 -8.61 12.60
C GLN A 28 9.96 -7.39 11.74
N LEU A 29 11.09 -6.72 11.98
CA LEU A 29 11.55 -5.56 11.21
C LEU A 29 11.67 -5.87 9.72
N SER A 30 12.17 -7.05 9.34
CA SER A 30 12.20 -7.46 7.93
C SER A 30 10.79 -7.43 7.31
N LEU A 31 9.78 -7.97 8.00
CA LEU A 31 8.40 -7.98 7.51
C LEU A 31 7.85 -6.55 7.33
N PHE A 32 8.06 -5.67 8.31
CA PHE A 32 7.62 -4.28 8.22
C PHE A 32 8.34 -3.51 7.12
N ASN A 33 9.67 -3.64 7.04
CA ASN A 33 10.48 -2.96 6.03
C ASN A 33 10.10 -3.39 4.60
N ASP A 34 9.87 -4.69 4.38
CA ASP A 34 9.42 -5.19 3.09
C ASP A 34 8.02 -4.68 2.72
N THR A 35 7.16 -4.47 3.70
CA THR A 35 5.82 -3.88 3.49
C THR A 35 5.93 -2.39 3.15
N ILE A 36 6.73 -1.63 3.90
CA ILE A 36 6.98 -0.20 3.66
C ILE A 36 7.51 0.01 2.24
N LYS A 37 8.53 -0.75 1.83
CA LYS A 37 9.08 -0.69 0.47
C LYS A 37 8.06 -0.92 -0.64
N LYS A 38 7.05 -1.76 -0.40
CA LYS A 38 5.96 -1.98 -1.36
C LYS A 38 4.99 -0.80 -1.39
N MET A 39 4.71 -0.20 -0.24
CA MET A 39 3.82 0.96 -0.13
C MET A 39 4.42 2.24 -0.72
N GLU A 40 5.74 2.43 -0.57
CA GLU A 40 6.49 3.60 -1.05
C GLU A 40 6.80 3.58 -2.56
N LYS A 41 6.34 2.57 -3.30
CA LYS A 41 6.49 2.55 -4.75
C LYS A 41 5.81 3.77 -5.39
N GLU A 42 6.49 4.35 -6.37
CA GLU A 42 6.15 5.66 -6.95
C GLU A 42 4.75 5.73 -7.58
N LYS A 43 4.21 4.60 -8.05
CA LYS A 43 2.86 4.46 -8.63
C LYS A 43 1.84 3.78 -7.69
N SER A 44 1.99 3.93 -6.37
CA SER A 44 1.10 3.30 -5.39
C SER A 44 -0.21 4.09 -5.21
N THR A 45 -1.35 3.46 -5.52
CA THR A 45 -2.69 4.00 -5.24
C THR A 45 -3.12 3.73 -3.80
N ALA A 46 -4.15 4.43 -3.31
CA ALA A 46 -4.77 4.17 -2.00
C ALA A 46 -5.21 2.72 -1.84
N VAL A 47 -5.73 2.12 -2.92
CA VAL A 47 -6.11 0.71 -2.94
C VAL A 47 -4.89 -0.20 -2.79
N HIS A 48 -3.77 0.10 -3.44
CA HIS A 48 -2.55 -0.68 -3.30
C HIS A 48 -1.98 -0.60 -1.88
N ALA A 49 -1.94 0.61 -1.31
CA ALA A 49 -1.51 0.83 0.07
C ALA A 49 -2.41 0.07 1.07
N ALA A 50 -3.74 0.18 0.92
CA ALA A 50 -4.71 -0.55 1.73
C ALA A 50 -4.48 -2.07 1.66
N ARG A 51 -4.27 -2.61 0.45
CA ARG A 51 -3.99 -4.02 0.24
C ARG A 51 -2.72 -4.48 0.97
N GLN A 52 -1.63 -3.73 0.89
CA GLN A 52 -0.39 -4.09 1.61
C GLN A 52 -0.59 -4.09 3.14
N LEU A 53 -1.39 -3.17 3.67
CA LEU A 53 -1.70 -3.12 5.09
C LEU A 53 -2.53 -4.31 5.56
N TYR A 54 -3.58 -4.66 4.82
CA TYR A 54 -4.38 -5.85 5.15
C TYR A 54 -3.54 -7.11 5.12
N ASN A 55 -2.68 -7.26 4.11
CA ASN A 55 -1.76 -8.39 4.02
C ASN A 55 -0.76 -8.43 5.20
N LEU A 56 -0.30 -7.27 5.69
CA LEU A 56 0.55 -7.19 6.87
C LEU A 56 -0.22 -7.57 8.15
N GLN A 57 -1.44 -7.06 8.32
CA GLN A 57 -2.30 -7.38 9.45
C GLN A 57 -2.60 -8.89 9.51
N GLU A 58 -2.95 -9.51 8.39
CA GLU A 58 -3.20 -10.95 8.29
C GLU A 58 -1.98 -11.76 8.71
N LYS A 59 -0.79 -11.43 8.18
CA LYS A 59 0.46 -12.08 8.58
C LYS A 59 0.76 -11.92 10.07
N LEU A 60 0.48 -10.77 10.66
CA LEU A 60 0.68 -10.54 12.10
C LEU A 60 -0.32 -11.33 12.95
N LEU A 61 -1.58 -11.44 12.50
CA LEU A 61 -2.60 -12.28 13.15
C LEU A 61 -2.19 -13.75 13.15
N GLU A 62 -1.74 -14.27 12.00
CA GLU A 62 -1.24 -15.65 11.90
C GLU A 62 0.00 -15.87 12.78
N ARG A 63 0.97 -14.95 12.74
CA ARG A 63 2.17 -15.02 13.58
C ARG A 63 1.84 -14.97 15.06
N LYS A 64 0.85 -14.17 15.47
CA LYS A 64 0.32 -14.13 16.83
C LYS A 64 -0.28 -15.47 17.22
N ALA A 65 -1.19 -16.01 16.40
CA ALA A 65 -1.87 -17.27 16.65
C ALA A 65 -0.88 -18.44 16.78
N ALA A 66 0.19 -18.44 15.97
CA ALA A 66 1.25 -19.44 16.02
C ALA A 66 2.36 -19.16 17.06
N LEU A 67 2.32 -18.03 17.76
CA LEU A 67 3.41 -17.52 18.60
C LEU A 67 4.77 -17.62 17.90
N PHE A 68 4.84 -17.10 16.67
CA PHE A 68 6.00 -17.20 15.81
C PHE A 68 7.18 -16.37 16.34
N MET A 69 8.30 -17.02 16.66
CA MET A 69 9.52 -16.35 17.16
C MET A 69 10.77 -16.64 16.32
N GLY A 70 10.71 -17.58 15.37
CA GLY A 70 11.86 -18.06 14.60
C GLY A 70 12.70 -19.10 15.34
N LEU A 71 13.46 -19.91 14.59
CA LEU A 71 14.21 -21.04 15.14
C LEU A 71 15.34 -20.62 16.07
N LYS A 72 16.06 -19.54 15.73
CA LYS A 72 17.17 -19.02 16.56
C LYS A 72 16.70 -18.57 17.96
N VAL A 73 15.54 -17.92 18.02
CA VAL A 73 14.94 -17.52 19.31
C VAL A 73 14.54 -18.76 20.10
N LYS A 74 13.92 -19.75 19.45
CA LYS A 74 13.55 -21.03 20.11
C LYS A 74 14.77 -21.79 20.64
N SER A 75 15.90 -21.80 19.92
CA SER A 75 17.12 -22.46 20.41
C SER A 75 17.72 -21.75 21.62
N ILE A 76 17.65 -20.42 21.69
CA ILE A 76 18.11 -19.65 22.86
C ILE A 76 17.17 -19.89 24.04
N LEU A 77 15.85 -19.90 23.82
CA LEU A 77 14.88 -20.17 24.89
C LEU A 77 14.97 -21.59 25.46
N ALA A 78 15.47 -22.56 24.67
CA ALA A 78 15.65 -23.93 25.14
C ALA A 78 16.73 -24.06 26.24
N THR A 79 17.63 -23.08 26.38
CA THR A 79 18.66 -23.05 27.44
C THR A 79 18.23 -22.27 28.69
N GLN A 80 17.04 -21.65 28.68
CA GLN A 80 16.52 -20.82 29.76
C GLN A 80 15.56 -21.59 30.69
N GLU A 81 15.31 -21.04 31.88
CA GLU A 81 14.35 -21.63 32.81
C GLU A 81 12.91 -21.46 32.34
N ARG A 82 12.04 -22.42 32.66
CA ARG A 82 10.61 -22.38 32.26
C ARG A 82 9.89 -21.05 32.59
N PRO A 83 10.06 -20.44 33.79
CA PRO A 83 9.38 -19.18 34.10
C PRO A 83 9.80 -18.04 33.16
N GLN A 84 11.09 -17.93 32.85
CA GLN A 84 11.61 -16.90 31.93
C GLN A 84 11.07 -17.10 30.51
N VAL A 85 11.00 -18.36 30.05
CA VAL A 85 10.44 -18.69 28.73
C VAL A 85 8.96 -18.31 28.62
N GLU A 86 8.16 -18.56 29.67
CA GLU A 86 6.74 -18.18 29.66
C GLU A 86 6.54 -16.66 29.70
N VAL A 87 7.34 -15.94 30.50
CA VAL A 87 7.36 -14.47 30.48
C VAL A 87 7.69 -13.94 29.09
N PHE A 88 8.71 -14.50 28.43
CA PHE A 88 9.09 -14.10 27.07
C PHE A 88 7.96 -14.34 26.06
N LYS A 89 7.32 -15.52 26.09
CA LYS A 89 6.18 -15.83 25.21
C LYS A 89 5.01 -14.85 25.44
N GLN A 90 4.73 -14.50 26.68
CA GLN A 90 3.69 -13.53 27.00
C GLN A 90 4.05 -12.14 26.45
N SER A 91 5.30 -11.71 26.59
CA SER A 91 5.76 -10.46 25.98
C SER A 91 5.67 -10.47 24.45
N VAL A 92 5.98 -11.61 23.80
CA VAL A 92 5.81 -11.77 22.34
C VAL A 92 4.34 -11.66 21.95
N HIS A 93 3.43 -12.26 22.72
CA HIS A 93 2.00 -12.12 22.48
C HIS A 93 1.54 -10.67 22.58
N THR A 94 1.94 -9.97 23.65
CA THR A 94 1.63 -8.53 23.85
C THR A 94 2.24 -7.66 22.76
N PHE A 95 3.44 -7.99 22.28
CA PHE A 95 4.05 -7.30 21.14
C PHE A 95 3.16 -7.38 19.90
N TYR A 96 2.71 -8.59 19.54
CA TYR A 96 1.83 -8.77 18.38
C TYR A 96 0.49 -8.06 18.56
N GLU A 97 -0.09 -8.10 19.75
CA GLU A 97 -1.29 -7.32 20.08
C GLU A 97 -1.08 -5.83 19.87
N GLY A 98 0.01 -5.27 20.38
CA GLY A 98 0.35 -3.87 20.19
C GLY A 98 0.47 -3.50 18.72
N CYS A 99 1.18 -4.32 17.92
CA CYS A 99 1.31 -4.09 16.49
C CYS A 99 -0.03 -4.14 15.74
N ILE A 100 -0.87 -5.13 16.05
CA ILE A 100 -2.18 -5.29 15.39
C ILE A 100 -3.10 -4.12 15.76
N SER A 101 -3.21 -3.78 17.04
CA SER A 101 -4.04 -2.66 17.50
C SER A 101 -3.62 -1.35 16.86
N TYR A 102 -2.31 -1.07 16.82
CA TYR A 102 -1.77 0.12 16.17
C TYR A 102 -2.12 0.17 14.67
N LEU A 103 -1.92 -0.94 13.96
CA LEU A 103 -2.25 -1.02 12.53
C LEU A 103 -3.74 -0.92 12.28
N GLN A 104 -4.60 -1.41 13.17
CA GLN A 104 -6.05 -1.30 13.04
C GLN A 104 -6.50 0.17 13.13
N GLU A 105 -6.00 0.90 14.13
CA GLU A 105 -6.25 2.34 14.26
C GLU A 105 -5.79 3.10 13.01
N TRP A 106 -4.59 2.80 12.52
CA TRP A 106 -4.05 3.45 11.32
C TRP A 106 -4.82 3.09 10.04
N SER A 107 -5.26 1.83 9.92
CA SER A 107 -5.99 1.33 8.75
C SER A 107 -7.43 1.81 8.66
N SER A 108 -7.98 2.43 9.71
CA SER A 108 -9.35 2.94 9.73
C SER A 108 -9.67 3.85 8.54
N SER A 109 -8.71 4.70 8.15
CA SER A 109 -8.78 5.58 6.96
C SER A 109 -8.83 4.83 5.62
N PHE A 110 -8.37 3.57 5.58
CA PHE A 110 -8.32 2.73 4.39
C PHE A 110 -9.45 1.69 4.33
N THR A 111 -10.26 1.54 5.40
CA THR A 111 -11.37 0.57 5.48
C THR A 111 -12.28 0.64 4.26
N ASP A 112 -12.59 1.86 3.83
CA ASP A 112 -13.44 2.14 2.69
C ASP A 112 -12.80 1.75 1.35
N MET A 113 -11.47 1.66 1.28
CA MET A 113 -10.72 1.31 0.06
C MET A 113 -10.77 -0.18 -0.24
N LYS A 114 -11.14 -1.02 0.75
CA LYS A 114 -11.21 -2.48 0.56
C LYS A 114 -12.15 -2.87 -0.56
N CYS A 115 -13.26 -2.15 -0.75
CA CYS A 115 -14.23 -2.47 -1.80
C CYS A 115 -13.64 -2.34 -3.21
N PHE A 116 -12.57 -1.56 -3.40
CA PHE A 116 -11.90 -1.35 -4.68
C PHE A 116 -10.77 -2.35 -4.95
N SER A 117 -10.54 -3.37 -4.10
CA SER A 117 -9.46 -4.35 -4.27
C SER A 117 -9.41 -4.97 -5.67
N TRP A 118 -10.58 -5.26 -6.26
CA TRP A 118 -10.73 -5.82 -7.60
C TRP A 118 -10.11 -4.95 -8.71
N THR A 119 -9.96 -3.64 -8.49
CA THR A 119 -9.29 -2.73 -9.44
C THR A 119 -7.79 -2.98 -9.57
N LEU A 120 -7.17 -3.74 -8.66
CA LEU A 120 -5.78 -4.15 -8.80
C LEU A 120 -5.58 -5.25 -9.85
N LEU A 121 -6.67 -5.92 -10.26
CA LEU A 121 -6.64 -7.05 -11.20
C LEU A 121 -5.65 -8.15 -10.80
N GLU A 122 -5.52 -8.40 -9.50
CA GLU A 122 -4.76 -9.55 -8.94
C GLU A 122 -5.51 -10.87 -9.14
N ASP A 123 -6.83 -10.80 -9.22
CA ASP A 123 -7.75 -11.91 -9.50
C ASP A 123 -8.90 -11.40 -10.39
N PRO A 124 -9.61 -12.27 -11.12
CA PRO A 124 -10.79 -11.85 -11.88
C PRO A 124 -11.87 -11.26 -10.95
N PRO A 125 -12.45 -10.08 -11.28
CA PRO A 125 -13.36 -9.38 -10.38
C PRO A 125 -14.63 -10.18 -10.09
N GLY A 126 -15.01 -10.24 -8.81
CA GLY A 126 -16.31 -10.74 -8.36
C GLY A 126 -17.37 -9.63 -8.40
N TRP A 127 -18.61 -9.98 -8.76
CA TRP A 127 -19.70 -8.99 -8.80
C TRP A 127 -19.96 -8.35 -7.43
N ASP A 128 -19.91 -9.13 -6.34
CA ASP A 128 -20.16 -8.61 -4.98
C ASP A 128 -19.19 -7.48 -4.58
N GLU A 129 -17.93 -7.55 -5.04
CA GLU A 129 -16.91 -6.52 -4.79
C GLU A 129 -17.17 -5.26 -5.62
N VAL A 130 -17.55 -5.44 -6.90
CA VAL A 130 -17.92 -4.33 -7.79
C VAL A 130 -19.18 -3.64 -7.29
N GLU A 131 -20.20 -4.39 -6.87
CA GLU A 131 -21.44 -3.83 -6.33
C GLU A 131 -21.15 -3.00 -5.07
N SER A 132 -20.27 -3.50 -4.20
CA SER A 132 -19.80 -2.76 -3.03
C SER A 132 -19.11 -1.44 -3.42
N SER A 133 -18.24 -1.48 -4.44
CA SER A 133 -17.61 -0.27 -5.00
C SER A 133 -18.63 0.70 -5.60
N LEU A 134 -19.61 0.19 -6.35
CA LEU A 134 -20.65 1.00 -6.98
C LEU A 134 -21.44 1.77 -5.91
N ARG A 135 -21.90 1.07 -4.86
CA ARG A 135 -22.60 1.70 -3.72
C ARG A 135 -21.75 2.80 -3.08
N TYR A 136 -20.45 2.55 -2.91
CA TYR A 136 -19.54 3.55 -2.35
C TYR A 136 -19.40 4.77 -3.27
N VAL A 137 -19.12 4.57 -4.57
CA VAL A 137 -18.97 5.65 -5.54
C VAL A 137 -20.25 6.47 -5.65
N SER A 138 -21.41 5.84 -5.75
CA SER A 138 -22.70 6.53 -5.79
C SER A 138 -22.97 7.35 -4.52
N SER A 139 -22.48 6.92 -3.35
CA SER A 139 -22.61 7.69 -2.11
C SER A 139 -21.72 8.94 -2.08
N LYS A 140 -20.52 8.88 -2.68
CA LYS A 140 -19.55 9.99 -2.68
C LYS A 140 -19.73 10.94 -3.86
N LEU A 141 -20.24 10.44 -4.98
CA LEU A 141 -20.40 11.17 -6.25
C LEU A 141 -21.85 11.06 -6.76
N PRO A 142 -22.82 11.71 -6.09
CA PRO A 142 -24.24 11.59 -6.44
C PRO A 142 -24.58 12.15 -7.84
N ASN A 143 -23.70 12.97 -8.41
CA ASN A 143 -23.88 13.56 -9.74
C ASN A 143 -23.42 12.65 -10.88
N ILE A 144 -22.76 11.52 -10.58
CA ILE A 144 -22.30 10.57 -11.59
C ILE A 144 -23.31 9.43 -11.67
N HIS A 145 -23.91 9.27 -12.85
CA HIS A 145 -24.80 8.15 -13.12
C HIS A 145 -24.01 6.98 -13.72
N ILE A 146 -23.97 5.88 -12.98
CA ILE A 146 -23.46 4.59 -13.43
C ILE A 146 -24.67 3.67 -13.64
N ASN A 147 -24.81 3.10 -14.84
CA ASN A 147 -25.86 2.14 -15.14
C ASN A 147 -25.42 0.76 -14.63
N GLU A 148 -26.12 0.24 -13.61
CA GLU A 148 -25.80 -1.05 -12.97
C GLU A 148 -25.90 -2.23 -13.94
N THR A 149 -26.91 -2.24 -14.82
CA THR A 149 -27.11 -3.34 -15.78
C THR A 149 -25.97 -3.37 -16.80
N GLU A 150 -25.63 -2.21 -17.37
CA GLU A 150 -24.49 -2.12 -18.28
C GLU A 150 -23.18 -2.45 -17.56
N LEU A 151 -23.00 -1.98 -16.32
CA LEU A 151 -21.81 -2.28 -15.52
C LEU A 151 -21.63 -3.79 -15.32
N PHE A 152 -22.71 -4.55 -15.09
CA PHE A 152 -22.64 -6.00 -14.96
C PHE A 152 -22.10 -6.68 -16.22
N ASP A 153 -22.58 -6.27 -17.39
CA ASP A 153 -22.12 -6.79 -18.68
C ASP A 153 -20.66 -6.40 -18.96
N GLU A 154 -20.29 -5.15 -18.66
CA GLU A 154 -18.91 -4.66 -18.76
C GLU A 154 -17.96 -5.46 -17.84
N VAL A 155 -18.36 -5.73 -16.60
CA VAL A 155 -17.56 -6.50 -15.63
C VAL A 155 -17.41 -7.95 -16.07
N THR A 156 -18.44 -8.54 -16.68
CA THR A 156 -18.36 -9.88 -17.26
C THR A 156 -17.29 -9.93 -18.36
N SER A 157 -17.22 -8.89 -19.18
CA SER A 157 -16.17 -8.73 -20.21
C SER A 157 -14.78 -8.57 -19.58
N VAL A 158 -14.65 -7.74 -18.55
CA VAL A 158 -13.40 -7.56 -17.78
C VAL A 158 -12.95 -8.89 -17.16
N LYS A 159 -13.87 -9.63 -16.55
CA LYS A 159 -13.59 -10.91 -15.91
C LYS A 159 -13.04 -11.93 -16.91
N THR A 160 -13.65 -11.99 -18.09
CA THR A 160 -13.20 -12.88 -19.18
C THR A 160 -11.79 -12.51 -19.63
N TYR A 161 -11.55 -11.23 -19.95
CA TYR A 161 -10.24 -10.76 -20.39
C TYR A 161 -9.15 -10.97 -19.33
N THR A 162 -9.47 -10.67 -18.07
CA THR A 162 -8.54 -10.82 -16.94
C THR A 162 -8.16 -12.28 -16.74
N SER A 163 -9.13 -13.21 -16.82
CA SER A 163 -8.87 -14.65 -16.64
C SER A 163 -7.84 -15.20 -17.63
N ASP A 164 -7.83 -14.69 -18.86
CA ASP A 164 -6.89 -15.12 -19.90
C ASP A 164 -5.50 -14.47 -19.77
N LYS A 165 -5.42 -13.27 -19.20
CA LYS A 165 -4.21 -12.43 -19.21
C LYS A 165 -3.42 -12.42 -17.90
N ILE A 166 -4.04 -12.79 -16.79
CA ILE A 166 -3.46 -12.62 -15.45
C ILE A 166 -2.07 -13.26 -15.33
N GLY A 167 -1.90 -14.50 -15.81
CA GLY A 167 -0.61 -15.20 -15.76
C GLY A 167 0.48 -14.54 -16.60
N LEU A 168 0.12 -13.84 -17.69
CA LEU A 168 1.08 -13.06 -18.49
C LEU A 168 1.47 -11.78 -17.76
N TRP A 169 0.49 -11.07 -17.20
CA TRP A 169 0.73 -9.82 -16.46
C TRP A 169 1.56 -10.03 -15.19
N ASP A 170 1.36 -11.15 -14.50
CA ASP A 170 2.14 -11.48 -13.30
C ASP A 170 3.58 -11.84 -13.65
N ARG A 171 3.80 -12.57 -14.74
CA ARG A 171 5.16 -12.87 -15.25
C ARG A 171 5.89 -11.59 -15.63
N ASP A 172 5.19 -10.65 -16.26
CA ASP A 172 5.79 -9.41 -16.76
C ASP A 172 5.78 -8.29 -15.70
N ILE A 173 5.31 -8.58 -14.46
CA ILE A 173 5.23 -7.65 -13.32
C ILE A 173 4.49 -6.35 -13.72
N LYS A 174 3.42 -6.50 -14.51
CA LYS A 174 2.69 -5.36 -15.05
C LYS A 174 1.83 -4.69 -13.98
N PRO A 175 1.96 -3.37 -13.74
CA PRO A 175 1.18 -2.67 -12.72
C PRO A 175 -0.28 -2.47 -13.15
N ALA A 176 -1.17 -2.22 -12.20
CA ALA A 176 -2.62 -2.19 -12.42
C ALA A 176 -3.07 -1.12 -13.43
N ASP A 177 -2.46 0.07 -13.40
CA ASP A 177 -2.68 1.16 -14.37
C ASP A 177 -2.40 0.69 -15.80
N GLU A 178 -1.30 -0.01 -16.02
CA GLU A 178 -0.94 -0.54 -17.34
C GLU A 178 -1.83 -1.73 -17.76
N ARG A 179 -2.29 -2.56 -16.82
CA ARG A 179 -3.27 -3.64 -17.09
C ARG A 179 -4.59 -3.04 -17.59
N TRP A 180 -5.12 -2.03 -16.91
CA TRP A 180 -6.32 -1.31 -17.33
C TRP A 180 -6.15 -0.60 -18.67
N ALA A 181 -5.01 0.08 -18.88
CA ALA A 181 -4.73 0.76 -20.14
C ALA A 181 -4.71 -0.20 -21.34
N GLU A 182 -4.07 -1.37 -21.19
CA GLU A 182 -4.07 -2.43 -22.21
C GLU A 182 -5.49 -2.92 -22.50
N MET A 183 -6.26 -3.25 -21.46
CA MET A 183 -7.60 -3.79 -21.60
C MET A 183 -8.58 -2.79 -22.21
N PHE A 184 -8.56 -1.52 -21.77
CA PHE A 184 -9.41 -0.48 -22.36
C PHE A 184 -9.03 -0.16 -23.80
N THR A 185 -7.75 -0.24 -24.15
CA THR A 185 -7.30 -0.14 -25.55
C THR A 185 -7.89 -1.29 -26.38
N HIS A 186 -7.81 -2.52 -25.86
CA HIS A 186 -8.41 -3.69 -26.51
C HIS A 186 -9.93 -3.55 -26.67
N PHE A 187 -10.65 -3.17 -25.62
CA PHE A 187 -12.11 -2.98 -25.65
C PHE A 187 -12.52 -1.89 -26.63
N LYS A 188 -11.77 -0.78 -26.69
CA LYS A 188 -11.98 0.27 -27.69
C LYS A 188 -11.81 -0.25 -29.12
N HIS A 189 -10.81 -1.09 -29.39
CA HIS A 189 -10.60 -1.69 -30.72
C HIS A 189 -11.68 -2.71 -31.10
N GLN A 190 -12.18 -3.48 -30.14
CA GLN A 190 -13.21 -4.49 -30.34
C GLN A 190 -14.65 -3.93 -30.20
N ASN A 191 -14.79 -2.62 -29.96
CA ASN A 191 -16.06 -1.95 -29.72
C ASN A 191 -16.87 -2.57 -28.57
N VAL A 192 -16.18 -3.05 -27.54
CA VAL A 192 -16.76 -3.55 -26.29
C VAL A 192 -17.02 -2.36 -25.38
N PRO A 193 -18.23 -2.22 -24.77
CA PRO A 193 -18.49 -1.16 -23.79
C PRO A 193 -17.62 -1.30 -22.54
N PHE A 194 -17.20 -0.17 -21.96
CA PHE A 194 -16.40 -0.14 -20.72
C PHE A 194 -16.57 1.18 -19.94
N LYS A 195 -17.64 1.93 -20.23
CA LYS A 195 -17.80 3.29 -19.72
C LYS A 195 -18.01 3.29 -18.22
N ASN A 196 -18.88 2.41 -17.74
CA ASN A 196 -19.29 2.35 -16.34
C ASN A 196 -18.13 1.84 -15.47
N VAL A 197 -17.42 0.80 -15.91
CA VAL A 197 -16.26 0.26 -15.20
C VAL A 197 -15.10 1.26 -15.18
N ALA A 198 -14.90 2.02 -16.27
CA ALA A 198 -13.85 3.04 -16.34
C ALA A 198 -14.04 4.14 -15.30
N ILE A 199 -15.28 4.57 -15.03
CA ILE A 199 -15.58 5.58 -14.01
C ILE A 199 -15.12 5.09 -12.63
N ILE A 200 -15.44 3.85 -12.26
CA ILE A 200 -15.07 3.28 -10.96
C ILE A 200 -13.54 3.12 -10.87
N CYS A 201 -12.90 2.67 -11.94
CA CYS A 201 -11.45 2.53 -12.03
C CYS A 201 -10.73 3.88 -11.89
N GLN A 202 -11.23 4.92 -12.56
CA GLN A 202 -10.68 6.28 -12.45
C GLN A 202 -10.80 6.82 -11.03
N PHE A 203 -11.94 6.59 -10.38
CA PHE A 203 -12.14 6.98 -8.98
C PHE A 203 -11.16 6.26 -8.05
N ALA A 204 -10.97 4.94 -8.22
CA ALA A 204 -10.06 4.17 -7.37
C ALA A 204 -8.58 4.57 -7.57
N MET A 205 -8.17 4.81 -8.82
CA MET A 205 -6.78 5.10 -9.16
C MET A 205 -6.36 6.55 -8.94
N CYS A 206 -7.29 7.51 -8.88
CA CYS A 206 -6.96 8.90 -8.61
C CYS A 206 -6.65 9.19 -7.13
N LEU A 207 -6.89 8.23 -6.24
CA LEU A 207 -6.59 8.36 -4.82
C LEU A 207 -5.13 7.98 -4.57
N PRO A 208 -4.27 8.94 -4.14
CA PRO A 208 -2.87 8.65 -3.87
C PRO A 208 -2.72 7.72 -2.66
N GLY A 209 -1.78 6.77 -2.75
CA GLY A 209 -1.56 5.78 -1.67
C GLY A 209 -0.84 6.32 -0.44
N THR A 210 -0.15 7.44 -0.58
CA THR A 210 0.61 8.07 0.50
C THR A 210 0.53 9.59 0.38
N ASN A 211 0.85 10.27 1.48
CA ASN A 211 1.07 11.71 1.44
C ASN A 211 2.33 12.10 0.68
N ALA A 212 3.18 11.15 0.24
CA ALA A 212 4.43 11.46 -0.46
C ALA A 212 4.22 12.32 -1.72
N SER A 213 3.13 12.08 -2.46
CA SER A 213 2.78 12.91 -3.63
C SER A 213 2.48 14.36 -3.23
N VAL A 214 1.80 14.56 -2.09
CA VAL A 214 1.47 15.88 -1.54
C VAL A 214 2.70 16.54 -0.91
N GLU A 215 3.53 15.78 -0.19
CA GLU A 215 4.80 16.22 0.38
C GLU A 215 5.80 16.64 -0.71
N ARG A 216 5.83 15.94 -1.84
CA ARG A 216 6.61 16.33 -3.02
C ARG A 216 6.15 17.69 -3.56
N ILE A 217 4.83 17.91 -3.65
CA ILE A 217 4.27 19.22 -4.04
C ILE A 217 4.67 20.30 -3.02
N PHE A 218 4.58 20.03 -1.72
CA PHE A 218 4.99 20.99 -0.68
C PHE A 218 6.50 21.28 -0.71
N SER A 219 7.32 20.26 -0.92
CA SER A 219 8.78 20.41 -1.09
C SER A 219 9.09 21.26 -2.32
N LEU A 220 8.43 20.98 -3.45
CA LEU A 220 8.59 21.75 -4.68
C LEU A 220 8.12 23.20 -4.51
N MET A 221 7.02 23.41 -3.78
CA MET A 221 6.51 24.72 -3.43
C MET A 221 7.53 25.50 -2.58
N ASN A 222 8.11 24.87 -1.55
CA ASN A 222 9.16 25.47 -0.71
C ASN A 222 10.43 25.79 -1.51
N ASN A 223 10.83 24.92 -2.44
CA ASN A 223 11.97 25.17 -3.33
C ASN A 223 11.70 26.29 -4.35
N THR A 224 10.45 26.47 -4.76
CA THR A 224 10.05 27.57 -5.66
C THR A 224 9.94 28.89 -4.89
N TRP A 225 9.58 28.81 -3.61
CA TRP A 225 9.46 29.92 -2.67
C TRP A 225 10.78 30.14 -1.91
N THR A 226 11.84 30.53 -2.63
CA THR A 226 13.08 31.00 -2.00
C THR A 226 12.99 32.48 -1.64
N ASN A 227 13.85 32.95 -0.73
CA ASN A 227 13.91 34.37 -0.33
C ASN A 227 14.08 35.35 -1.52
N GLU A 228 14.55 34.88 -2.66
CA GLU A 228 14.71 35.63 -3.92
C GLU A 228 13.45 35.65 -4.80
N ARG A 229 12.53 34.68 -4.65
CA ARG A 229 11.28 34.50 -5.43
C ARG A 229 9.99 34.67 -4.61
N ASN A 230 10.03 35.47 -3.54
CA ASN A 230 8.92 35.70 -2.60
C ASN A 230 7.66 36.43 -3.13
N ARG A 231 7.52 36.62 -4.45
CA ARG A 231 6.44 37.43 -5.07
C ARG A 231 5.72 36.74 -6.24
N LEU A 232 5.79 35.43 -6.37
CA LEU A 232 4.96 34.73 -7.34
C LEU A 232 3.49 34.80 -6.92
N GLY A 233 2.62 35.24 -7.82
CA GLY A 233 1.18 35.19 -7.59
C GLY A 233 0.71 33.74 -7.45
N LEU A 234 -0.35 33.52 -6.65
CA LEU A 234 -0.88 32.19 -6.37
C LEU A 234 -1.20 31.39 -7.64
N GLU A 235 -1.76 32.03 -8.65
CA GLU A 235 -2.12 31.39 -9.92
C GLU A 235 -0.89 30.98 -10.74
N THR A 236 0.16 31.81 -10.76
CA THR A 236 1.44 31.46 -11.40
C THR A 236 2.13 30.31 -10.66
N LEU A 237 2.07 30.31 -9.33
CA LEU A 237 2.63 29.22 -8.52
C LEU A 237 1.89 27.91 -8.78
N LYS A 238 0.56 27.92 -8.81
CA LYS A 238 -0.26 26.75 -9.17
C LYS A 238 0.08 26.23 -10.56
N ALA A 239 0.13 27.11 -11.56
CA ALA A 239 0.46 26.72 -12.93
C ALA A 239 1.86 26.09 -13.01
N LEU A 240 2.85 26.69 -12.34
CA LEU A 240 4.22 26.18 -12.33
C LEU A 240 4.35 24.83 -11.60
N LEU A 241 3.62 24.65 -10.50
CA LEU A 241 3.55 23.36 -9.81
C LEU A 241 2.87 22.30 -10.68
N ILE A 242 1.74 22.62 -11.33
CA ILE A 242 1.04 21.70 -12.24
C ILE A 242 1.97 21.29 -13.39
N THR A 243 2.67 22.24 -14.02
CA THR A 243 3.60 21.91 -15.10
C THR A 243 4.73 21.01 -14.60
N ARG A 244 5.34 21.34 -13.45
CA ARG A 244 6.50 20.60 -12.97
C ARG A 244 6.20 19.25 -12.32
N VAL A 245 4.96 19.03 -11.91
CA VAL A 245 4.50 17.75 -11.35
C VAL A 245 4.06 16.78 -12.45
N ASN A 246 3.54 17.29 -13.57
CA ASN A 246 3.00 16.45 -14.65
C ASN A 246 3.92 16.30 -15.86
N PHE A 247 4.99 17.09 -15.96
CA PHE A 247 5.96 17.03 -17.07
C PHE A 247 7.38 16.92 -16.52
N ASP A 248 8.12 15.92 -16.99
CA ASP A 248 9.50 15.69 -16.56
C ASP A 248 10.48 16.60 -17.32
N ASP A 249 10.14 16.99 -18.54
CA ASP A 249 10.92 17.91 -19.37
C ASP A 249 10.03 18.94 -20.12
N CYS A 250 10.61 20.09 -20.45
CA CYS A 250 9.97 21.16 -21.22
C CYS A 250 9.57 20.71 -22.64
N SER A 251 10.22 19.67 -23.17
CA SER A 251 9.88 19.10 -24.48
C SER A 251 8.52 18.40 -24.48
N GLU A 252 8.15 17.73 -23.39
CA GLU A 252 6.83 17.11 -23.23
C GLU A 252 5.72 18.17 -23.15
N PHE A 253 5.97 19.29 -22.48
CA PHE A 253 5.03 20.41 -22.40
C PHE A 253 4.74 21.06 -23.76
N GLN A 254 5.75 21.12 -24.65
CA GLN A 254 5.57 21.70 -26.00
C GLN A 254 4.76 20.81 -26.95
N THR A 255 4.59 19.53 -26.63
CA THR A 255 3.98 18.54 -27.52
C THR A 255 2.51 18.23 -27.16
N CYS A 256 2.00 18.81 -26.07
CA CYS A 256 0.60 18.72 -25.63
C CYS A 256 -0.31 19.79 -26.26
#